data_AF-A0A535AZ30-F1
#
_entry.id   AF-A0A535AZ30-F1
#
_cell.length_a   1.000
_cell.length_b   1.000
_cell.length_c   1.000
_cell.angle_alpha   90.00
_cell.angle_beta   90.00
_cell.angle_gamma   90.00
#
_symmetry.space_group_name_H-M   'P 1'
#
loop_
_entity.id
_entity.type
_entity.pdbx_description
1 polymer ?
#
loop_
_entity_poly.entity_id
_entity_poly.type
_entity_poly.pdbx_seq_one_letter_code
_entity_poly.pdbx_strand_id
1 'polypeptide(L)'
;MKTKVSAAVVVYFGLVCISIALGAEKSKYPPPRFPSYVRPPKSLDDVLPFARAAVRQTGGRTPLGLVEKGMTVAIFTEPTAEDMIMEAIKRAYEERGVKVQIVPEHQLLGVSKEEALKAVKASSWFTSEQGYMEVRAWLLQRFSDPEVPKKWLKEHRPDLYKAVFQREEEGVSQELVDLGRKFGGRSVGDAIVKYLDQHKEVNAVFWRRGGRTVTRKAIEPYGNKYFGNFIFDNRYELMNKAATFPGDIWRLVEERVIEPLSWVDRVEVKDPEGTNFSFEVDEKQAQSWAEGAYQQGHLFMFPHQATGRFPYSSVDYPAFTKKYNPRYLVKVNGVFAGTSNHTGSYPRIEVHVKDGYVKEVEGGGIYGELWREFLKYPKINELTYPYHDQPGYWWIYEAGMGTNPKFFKRPDENMEGHNQSERNNAGVIHWGFGLRLDHGPDKPVESKEWMDFAKQHALPNDHWWHIHNTLPTYRVRVRGTKNSWLTLIDKGEIVALKSPEIRALASRYGNPDEVLSDDWSPYLPGINAPGNYPDYAKDPWKTVASVMKKIESGTYEYFYPAVKQKTAGSRQ
;
A
#
# COMPACT_ATOMS: atom_id res chain seq x y z
N MET A 1 46.00 -40.26 -69.38
CA MET A 1 46.76 -39.01 -69.65
C MET A 1 46.03 -37.87 -68.95
N LYS A 2 46.58 -37.36 -67.82
CA LYS A 2 46.28 -36.07 -67.14
C LYS A 2 44.80 -35.86 -66.68
N THR A 3 44.40 -35.45 -65.47
CA THR A 3 45.04 -34.81 -64.31
C THR A 3 44.05 -34.88 -63.14
N LYS A 4 44.57 -34.86 -61.91
CA LYS A 4 43.86 -34.79 -60.61
C LYS A 4 42.98 -33.53 -60.47
N VAL A 5 41.91 -33.58 -59.67
CA VAL A 5 41.68 -32.70 -58.49
C VAL A 5 40.75 -33.41 -57.49
N SER A 6 41.10 -33.29 -56.22
CA SER A 6 40.53 -33.89 -55.01
C SER A 6 39.08 -33.51 -54.69
N ALA A 7 38.30 -34.47 -54.17
CA ALA A 7 37.00 -34.21 -53.53
C ALA A 7 37.15 -34.34 -52.00
N ALA A 8 36.73 -33.27 -51.31
CA ALA A 8 36.73 -33.15 -49.85
C ALA A 8 35.69 -34.07 -49.20
N VAL A 9 36.06 -34.68 -48.08
CA VAL A 9 35.16 -35.43 -47.20
C VAL A 9 34.30 -34.44 -46.43
N VAL A 10 33.00 -34.41 -46.71
CA VAL A 10 32.00 -33.68 -45.91
C VAL A 10 31.56 -34.59 -44.77
N VAL A 11 31.98 -34.26 -43.54
CA VAL A 11 31.49 -34.89 -42.31
C VAL A 11 30.17 -34.22 -41.94
N TYR A 12 29.08 -34.99 -42.00
CA TYR A 12 27.76 -34.60 -41.50
C TYR A 12 27.78 -34.58 -39.97
N PHE A 13 27.80 -33.39 -39.36
CA PHE A 13 27.48 -33.22 -37.95
C PHE A 13 25.95 -33.14 -37.81
N GLY A 14 25.35 -34.20 -37.29
CA GLY A 14 23.95 -34.19 -36.86
C GLY A 14 23.78 -33.27 -35.66
N LEU A 15 23.11 -32.14 -35.89
CA LEU A 15 22.62 -31.26 -34.82
C LEU A 15 21.48 -31.98 -34.08
N VAL A 16 21.80 -32.54 -32.92
CA VAL A 16 20.79 -32.93 -31.93
C VAL A 16 20.21 -31.65 -31.36
N CYS A 17 19.03 -31.25 -31.85
CA CYS A 17 18.21 -30.23 -31.21
C CYS A 17 17.73 -30.75 -29.86
N ILE A 18 18.49 -30.47 -28.80
CA ILE A 18 17.99 -30.58 -27.43
C ILE A 18 17.00 -29.44 -27.23
N SER A 19 15.73 -29.76 -27.47
CA SER A 19 14.59 -28.96 -27.04
C SER A 19 14.63 -28.90 -25.51
N ILE A 20 15.18 -27.83 -24.94
CA ILE A 20 14.94 -27.51 -23.53
C ILE A 20 13.47 -27.09 -23.45
N ALA A 21 12.60 -28.08 -23.34
CA ALA A 21 11.24 -27.86 -22.89
C ALA A 21 11.35 -27.32 -21.47
N LEU A 22 11.19 -26.00 -21.33
CA LEU A 22 10.87 -25.37 -20.06
C LEU A 22 9.61 -26.07 -19.55
N GLY A 23 9.80 -27.03 -18.65
CA GLY A 23 8.71 -27.63 -17.91
C GLY A 23 8.00 -26.49 -17.20
N ALA A 24 6.78 -26.19 -17.65
CA ALA A 24 5.85 -25.48 -16.81
C ALA A 24 5.62 -26.38 -15.60
N GLU A 25 6.38 -26.15 -14.51
CA GLU A 25 5.88 -26.53 -13.20
C GLU A 25 4.43 -26.04 -13.16
N LYS A 26 3.51 -26.94 -12.82
CA LYS A 26 2.16 -26.55 -12.39
C LYS A 26 2.34 -25.76 -11.09
N SER A 27 2.86 -24.55 -11.20
CA SER A 27 3.31 -23.74 -10.07
C SER A 27 2.05 -23.36 -9.31
N LYS A 28 1.96 -23.85 -8.08
CA LYS A 28 0.84 -23.58 -7.17
C LYS A 28 1.06 -22.20 -6.55
N TYR A 29 -0.02 -21.48 -6.27
CA TYR A 29 0.05 -20.26 -5.46
C TYR A 29 0.68 -20.57 -4.08
N PRO A 30 1.36 -19.59 -3.45
CA PRO A 30 1.95 -19.79 -2.13
C PRO A 30 0.87 -20.23 -1.12
N PRO A 31 1.14 -21.23 -0.27
CA PRO A 31 0.18 -21.66 0.73
C PRO A 31 -0.09 -20.52 1.73
N PRO A 32 -1.28 -20.47 2.35
CA PRO A 32 -1.59 -19.47 3.37
C PRO A 32 -0.54 -19.48 4.49
N ARG A 33 -0.24 -18.30 5.03
CA ARG A 33 0.69 -18.11 6.16
C ARG A 33 0.27 -16.96 7.04
N PHE A 34 0.57 -17.05 8.33
CA PHE A 34 0.47 -15.93 9.26
C PHE A 34 1.57 -15.99 10.33
N PRO A 35 2.21 -14.88 10.71
CA PRO A 35 3.32 -14.90 11.65
C PRO A 35 2.91 -15.35 13.06
N SER A 36 3.51 -16.43 13.56
CA SER A 36 3.19 -17.02 14.87
C SER A 36 3.81 -16.29 16.07
N TYR A 37 4.73 -15.36 15.79
CA TYR A 37 5.58 -14.69 16.78
C TYR A 37 4.99 -13.38 17.31
N VAL A 38 3.92 -12.87 16.71
CA VAL A 38 3.28 -11.59 17.10
C VAL A 38 2.31 -11.81 18.27
N ARG A 39 2.86 -12.14 19.43
CA ARG A 39 2.10 -12.38 20.67
C ARG A 39 1.99 -11.09 21.48
N PRO A 40 0.93 -10.94 22.32
CA PRO A 40 0.87 -9.84 23.26
C PRO A 40 2.14 -9.79 24.15
N PRO A 41 2.85 -8.66 24.23
CA PRO A 41 3.98 -8.52 25.14
C PRO A 41 3.49 -8.54 26.58
N LYS A 42 4.32 -9.07 27.49
CA LYS A 42 4.03 -9.09 28.94
C LYS A 42 4.74 -7.96 29.67
N SER A 43 5.84 -7.47 29.11
CA SER A 43 6.64 -6.40 29.68
C SER A 43 7.31 -5.56 28.60
N LEU A 44 7.87 -4.42 29.01
CA LEU A 44 8.69 -3.58 28.15
C LEU A 44 9.91 -4.32 27.59
N ASP A 45 10.49 -5.25 28.36
CA ASP A 45 11.65 -6.04 27.94
C ASP A 45 11.34 -6.97 26.75
N ASP A 46 10.08 -7.41 26.60
CA ASP A 46 9.64 -8.18 25.44
C ASP A 46 9.62 -7.33 24.15
N VAL A 47 9.43 -6.00 24.30
CA VAL A 47 9.27 -5.05 23.19
C VAL A 47 10.60 -4.41 22.79
N LEU A 48 11.48 -4.13 23.76
CA LEU A 48 12.73 -3.39 23.56
C LEU A 48 13.64 -3.92 22.44
N PRO A 49 13.82 -5.24 22.24
CA PRO A 49 14.60 -5.75 21.11
C PRO A 49 14.09 -5.28 19.76
N PHE A 50 12.76 -5.25 19.58
CA PHE A 50 12.11 -4.78 18.36
C PHE A 50 12.23 -3.26 18.22
N ALA A 51 12.01 -2.50 19.31
CA ALA A 51 12.21 -1.06 19.31
C ALA A 51 13.64 -0.67 18.93
N ARG A 52 14.64 -1.35 19.49
CA ARG A 52 16.08 -1.17 19.18
C ARG A 52 16.40 -1.43 17.72
N ALA A 53 15.77 -2.41 17.11
CA ALA A 53 15.92 -2.69 15.69
C ALA A 53 15.21 -1.62 14.83
N ALA A 54 13.97 -1.28 15.18
CA ALA A 54 13.17 -0.26 14.49
C ALA A 54 13.92 1.08 14.44
N VAL A 55 14.46 1.56 15.56
CA VAL A 55 15.23 2.83 15.59
C VAL A 55 16.57 2.75 14.86
N ARG A 56 17.00 1.59 14.35
CA ARG A 56 18.18 1.44 13.48
C ARG A 56 17.79 1.20 12.01
N GLN A 57 16.52 0.93 11.75
CA GLN A 57 15.99 0.69 10.41
C GLN A 57 16.00 1.98 9.58
N THR A 58 16.75 2.00 8.49
CA THR A 58 16.80 3.16 7.58
C THR A 58 15.91 2.96 6.33
N GLY A 59 15.42 1.75 6.11
CA GLY A 59 14.50 1.35 5.04
C GLY A 59 13.02 1.45 5.43
N GLY A 60 12.14 1.27 4.44
CA GLY A 60 10.70 1.20 4.65
C GLY A 60 9.96 2.51 4.89
N ARG A 61 8.72 2.35 5.37
CA ARG A 61 7.71 3.42 5.55
C ARG A 61 7.92 4.28 6.79
N THR A 62 8.55 3.71 7.82
CA THR A 62 8.91 4.36 9.08
C THR A 62 10.42 4.21 9.33
N PRO A 63 11.28 4.89 8.55
CA PRO A 63 12.73 4.74 8.60
C PRO A 63 13.35 5.50 9.79
N LEU A 64 13.05 5.07 11.02
CA LEU A 64 13.50 5.70 12.27
C LEU A 64 15.04 5.82 12.37
N GLY A 65 15.77 4.91 11.73
CA GLY A 65 17.23 4.91 11.67
C GLY A 65 17.85 6.12 10.99
N LEU A 66 17.09 6.88 10.20
CA LEU A 66 17.55 8.13 9.58
C LEU A 66 17.74 9.26 10.59
N VAL A 67 17.20 9.13 11.81
CA VAL A 67 17.48 10.07 12.89
C VAL A 67 18.82 9.71 13.53
N GLU A 68 19.75 10.66 13.49
CA GLU A 68 21.13 10.51 13.97
C GLU A 68 21.31 11.02 15.41
N LYS A 69 22.42 10.60 16.03
CA LYS A 69 22.80 11.02 17.38
C LYS A 69 22.84 12.55 17.47
N GLY A 70 22.27 13.11 18.54
CA GLY A 70 22.22 14.56 18.79
C GLY A 70 21.03 15.28 18.16
N MET A 71 20.29 14.63 17.25
CA MET A 71 19.03 15.16 16.73
C MET A 71 17.91 15.07 17.76
N THR A 72 16.90 15.92 17.58
CA THR A 72 15.60 15.82 18.25
C THR A 72 14.55 15.33 17.25
N VAL A 73 13.83 14.26 17.60
CA VAL A 73 12.71 13.72 16.81
C VAL A 73 11.39 14.00 17.51
N ALA A 74 10.39 14.44 16.73
CA ALA A 74 9.00 14.48 17.15
C ALA A 74 8.22 13.35 16.46
N ILE A 75 7.52 12.54 17.26
CA ILE A 75 6.67 11.45 16.79
C ILE A 75 5.23 11.78 17.18
N PHE A 76 4.38 12.01 16.18
CA PHE A 76 2.97 12.32 16.38
C PHE A 76 2.15 11.05 16.22
N THR A 77 1.40 10.68 17.26
CA THR A 77 0.76 9.36 17.37
C THR A 77 -0.75 9.46 17.45
N GLU A 78 -1.44 8.51 16.82
CA GLU A 78 -2.90 8.37 16.92
C GLU A 78 -3.34 8.17 18.39
N PRO A 79 -4.58 8.54 18.75
CA PRO A 79 -5.09 8.34 20.13
C PRO A 79 -5.04 6.89 20.61
N THR A 80 -5.06 5.93 19.69
CA THR A 80 -5.05 4.47 19.93
C THR A 80 -3.65 3.88 20.12
N ALA A 81 -2.58 4.69 20.03
CA ALA A 81 -1.22 4.20 20.23
C ALA A 81 -1.02 3.55 21.61
N GLU A 82 -0.33 2.40 21.62
CA GLU A 82 -0.05 1.62 22.83
C GLU A 82 1.12 2.24 23.61
N ASP A 83 0.88 2.61 24.87
CA ASP A 83 1.85 3.35 25.69
C ASP A 83 3.17 2.58 25.88
N MET A 84 3.11 1.24 26.07
CA MET A 84 4.30 0.39 26.19
C MET A 84 5.17 0.39 24.93
N ILE A 85 4.54 0.45 23.75
CA ILE A 85 5.25 0.50 22.46
C ILE A 85 5.94 1.86 22.31
N MET A 86 5.25 2.94 22.69
CA MET A 86 5.81 4.30 22.66
C MET A 86 6.97 4.46 23.63
N GLU A 87 6.85 3.91 24.84
CA GLU A 87 7.92 3.88 25.83
C GLU A 87 9.15 3.12 25.30
N ALA A 88 8.95 1.96 24.67
CA ALA A 88 10.05 1.17 24.11
C ALA A 88 10.79 1.91 23.00
N ILE A 89 10.07 2.56 22.08
CA ILE A 89 10.66 3.37 21.00
C ILE A 89 11.43 4.56 21.57
N LYS A 90 10.86 5.26 22.55
CA LYS A 90 11.53 6.38 23.23
C LYS A 90 12.85 5.93 23.84
N ARG A 91 12.82 4.87 24.66
CA ARG A 91 14.02 4.32 25.30
C ARG A 91 15.08 3.88 24.29
N ALA A 92 14.66 3.21 23.21
CA ALA A 92 15.57 2.76 22.17
C ALA A 92 16.27 3.91 21.43
N TYR A 93 15.58 5.03 21.20
CA TYR A 93 16.19 6.23 20.64
C TYR A 93 17.12 6.96 21.62
N GLU A 94 16.74 7.05 22.89
CA GLU A 94 17.58 7.65 23.93
C GLU A 94 18.89 6.87 24.11
N GLU A 95 18.86 5.54 23.99
CA GLU A 95 20.06 4.68 23.93
C GLU A 95 20.99 5.03 22.74
N ARG A 96 20.45 5.62 21.66
CA ARG A 96 21.23 6.12 20.50
C ARG A 96 21.70 7.58 20.67
N GLY A 97 21.37 8.23 21.79
CA GLY A 97 21.66 9.64 22.03
C GLY A 97 20.79 10.60 21.21
N VAL A 98 19.57 10.17 20.87
CA VAL A 98 18.54 11.00 20.22
C VAL A 98 17.61 11.58 21.28
N LYS A 99 17.23 12.85 21.15
CA LYS A 99 16.18 13.45 21.99
C LYS A 99 14.83 13.14 21.38
N VAL A 100 13.87 12.65 22.17
CA VAL A 100 12.58 12.17 21.66
C VAL A 100 11.43 12.96 22.28
N GLN A 101 10.54 13.44 21.42
CA GLN A 101 9.26 14.04 21.78
C GLN A 101 8.16 13.17 21.18
N ILE A 102 7.48 12.37 22.01
CA ILE A 102 6.27 11.65 21.59
C ILE A 102 5.07 12.51 21.96
N VAL A 103 4.31 12.91 20.95
CA VAL A 103 3.22 13.88 21.10
C VAL A 103 1.94 13.28 20.51
N PRO A 104 1.08 12.69 21.35
CA PRO A 104 -0.21 12.19 20.90
C PRO A 104 -1.09 13.29 20.31
N GLU A 105 -1.82 12.97 19.24
CA GLU A 105 -2.70 13.94 18.55
C GLU A 105 -3.74 14.55 19.48
N HIS A 106 -4.25 13.78 20.46
CA HIS A 106 -5.22 14.30 21.42
C HIS A 106 -4.63 15.41 22.30
N GLN A 107 -3.34 15.36 22.63
CA GLN A 107 -2.68 16.43 23.38
C GLN A 107 -2.54 17.71 22.55
N LEU A 108 -2.20 17.57 21.26
CA LEU A 108 -2.14 18.71 20.33
C LEU A 108 -3.48 19.43 20.18
N LEU A 109 -4.57 18.68 20.23
CA LEU A 109 -5.92 19.21 20.11
C LEU A 109 -6.54 19.65 21.45
N GLY A 110 -5.82 19.48 22.58
CA GLY A 110 -6.33 19.84 23.91
C GLY A 110 -7.45 18.94 24.42
N VAL A 111 -7.45 17.67 24.02
CA VAL A 111 -8.50 16.68 24.30
C VAL A 111 -7.94 15.56 25.19
N SER A 112 -8.75 15.09 26.14
CA SER A 112 -8.36 13.97 26.99
C SER A 112 -8.20 12.67 26.18
N LYS A 113 -7.31 11.76 26.61
CA LYS A 113 -7.12 10.46 25.92
C LYS A 113 -8.43 9.66 25.87
N GLU A 114 -9.19 9.65 26.97
CA GLU A 114 -10.46 8.93 27.05
C GLU A 114 -11.50 9.47 26.06
N GLU A 115 -11.65 10.80 25.99
CA GLU A 115 -12.57 11.43 25.06
C GLU A 115 -12.14 11.23 23.60
N ALA A 116 -10.84 11.32 23.32
CA ALA A 116 -10.29 11.04 22.00
C ALA A 116 -10.57 9.60 21.55
N LEU A 117 -10.40 8.61 22.45
CA LEU A 117 -10.72 7.20 22.16
C LEU A 117 -12.21 7.00 21.91
N LYS A 118 -13.09 7.65 22.70
CA LYS A 118 -14.54 7.63 22.46
C LYS A 118 -14.88 8.24 21.09
N ALA A 119 -14.25 9.35 20.73
CA ALA A 119 -14.45 10.05 19.47
C ALA A 119 -13.97 9.25 18.25
N VAL A 120 -12.78 8.63 18.31
CA VAL A 120 -12.26 7.74 17.26
C VAL A 120 -13.19 6.53 17.05
N LYS A 121 -13.67 5.93 18.15
CA LYS A 121 -14.62 4.82 18.08
C LYS A 121 -15.98 5.24 17.52
N ALA A 122 -16.45 6.43 17.87
CA ALA A 122 -17.69 7.00 17.34
C ALA A 122 -17.60 7.29 15.83
N SER A 123 -16.44 7.73 15.33
CA SER A 123 -16.24 8.03 13.90
C SER A 123 -16.01 6.80 13.04
N SER A 124 -15.67 5.65 13.65
CA SER A 124 -15.33 4.36 13.02
C SER A 124 -16.25 3.24 13.52
N TRP A 125 -17.58 3.43 13.37
CA TRP A 125 -18.61 2.54 13.92
C TRP A 125 -18.85 1.24 13.11
N PHE A 126 -18.13 1.06 12.01
CA PHE A 126 -18.27 -0.08 11.10
C PHE A 126 -17.02 -0.97 11.15
N THR A 127 -17.16 -2.18 10.63
CA THR A 127 -16.07 -3.17 10.54
C THR A 127 -15.63 -3.31 9.08
N SER A 128 -14.58 -4.09 8.84
CA SER A 128 -14.12 -4.42 7.49
C SER A 128 -15.08 -5.34 6.72
N GLU A 129 -16.19 -5.79 7.30
CA GLU A 129 -17.32 -6.32 6.52
C GLU A 129 -17.89 -5.27 5.56
N GLN A 130 -17.93 -4.02 6.02
CA GLN A 130 -18.46 -2.90 5.26
C GLN A 130 -17.36 -2.24 4.43
N GLY A 131 -16.65 -3.01 3.58
CA GLY A 131 -15.60 -2.47 2.70
C GLY A 131 -16.06 -1.29 1.84
N TYR A 132 -17.36 -1.18 1.57
CA TYR A 132 -17.96 -0.04 0.87
C TYR A 132 -17.83 1.30 1.62
N MET A 133 -17.48 1.30 2.91
CA MET A 133 -17.29 2.52 3.70
C MET A 133 -16.03 3.29 3.32
N GLU A 134 -15.17 2.76 2.45
CA GLU A 134 -14.12 3.54 1.77
C GLU A 134 -14.73 4.76 1.04
N VAL A 135 -15.89 4.58 0.42
CA VAL A 135 -16.63 5.64 -0.29
C VAL A 135 -17.05 6.76 0.66
N ARG A 136 -17.33 6.45 1.94
CA ARG A 136 -17.62 7.48 2.94
C ARG A 136 -16.43 8.42 3.11
N ALA A 137 -15.22 7.88 3.21
CA ALA A 137 -14.01 8.70 3.32
C ALA A 137 -13.76 9.51 2.04
N TRP A 138 -14.07 8.97 0.86
CA TRP A 138 -14.03 9.72 -0.39
C TRP A 138 -14.97 10.94 -0.37
N LEU A 139 -16.25 10.71 -0.04
CA LEU A 139 -17.27 11.76 0.01
C LEU A 139 -16.95 12.85 1.03
N LEU A 140 -16.46 12.46 2.21
CA LEU A 140 -16.21 13.38 3.30
C LEU A 140 -14.88 14.14 3.18
N GLN A 141 -13.89 13.60 2.46
CA GLN A 141 -12.53 14.16 2.49
C GLN A 141 -11.98 14.62 1.14
N ARG A 142 -12.60 14.20 0.02
CA ARG A 142 -12.07 14.49 -1.32
C ARG A 142 -12.83 15.59 -2.03
N PHE A 143 -13.99 15.99 -1.50
CA PHE A 143 -14.74 17.15 -1.95
C PHE A 143 -14.44 18.34 -1.03
N SER A 144 -14.37 19.54 -1.59
CA SER A 144 -14.20 20.76 -0.80
C SER A 144 -15.41 21.07 0.08
N ASP A 145 -16.60 20.67 -0.38
CA ASP A 145 -17.85 20.70 0.36
C ASP A 145 -18.49 19.30 0.30
N PRO A 146 -18.43 18.51 1.38
CA PRO A 146 -18.95 17.15 1.39
C PRO A 146 -20.49 17.10 1.36
N GLU A 147 -21.21 18.19 1.63
CA GLU A 147 -22.67 18.18 1.60
C GLU A 147 -23.22 18.12 0.17
N VAL A 148 -22.47 18.63 -0.81
CA VAL A 148 -22.87 18.58 -2.23
C VAL A 148 -23.03 17.13 -2.73
N PRO A 149 -22.01 16.26 -2.66
CA PRO A 149 -22.15 14.88 -3.14
C PRO A 149 -23.06 14.04 -2.23
N LYS A 150 -23.13 14.34 -0.92
CA LYS A 150 -24.07 13.69 0.00
C LYS A 150 -25.52 13.94 -0.38
N LYS A 151 -25.89 15.21 -0.62
CA LYS A 151 -27.24 15.59 -1.05
C LYS A 151 -27.60 14.92 -2.36
N TRP A 152 -26.69 14.94 -3.33
CA TRP A 152 -26.89 14.28 -4.61
C TRP A 152 -27.18 12.79 -4.44
N LEU A 153 -26.38 12.06 -3.65
CA LEU A 153 -26.60 10.64 -3.36
C LEU A 153 -27.94 10.39 -2.67
N LYS A 154 -28.31 11.24 -1.70
CA LYS A 154 -29.59 11.14 -0.99
C LYS A 154 -30.79 11.25 -1.92
N GLU A 155 -30.72 12.14 -2.91
CA GLU A 155 -31.78 12.37 -3.88
C GLU A 155 -31.88 11.24 -4.93
N HIS A 156 -30.74 10.70 -5.40
CA HIS A 156 -30.71 9.73 -6.50
C HIS A 156 -30.82 8.27 -6.01
N ARG A 157 -30.18 7.95 -4.88
CA ARG A 157 -30.12 6.60 -4.30
C ARG A 157 -30.23 6.69 -2.77
N PRO A 158 -31.44 7.01 -2.24
CA PRO A 158 -31.66 7.12 -0.80
C PRO A 158 -31.35 5.81 -0.04
N ASP A 159 -31.43 4.65 -0.71
CA ASP A 159 -31.01 3.35 -0.18
C ASP A 159 -29.49 3.30 0.08
N LEU A 160 -28.68 3.74 -0.89
CA LEU A 160 -27.22 3.79 -0.75
C LEU A 160 -26.79 4.88 0.23
N TYR A 161 -27.45 6.04 0.22
CA TYR A 161 -27.22 7.08 1.22
C TYR A 161 -27.40 6.52 2.64
N LYS A 162 -28.50 5.78 2.88
CA LYS A 162 -28.75 5.18 4.18
C LYS A 162 -27.67 4.17 4.57
N ALA A 163 -27.24 3.32 3.64
CA ALA A 163 -26.17 2.36 3.89
C ALA A 163 -24.85 3.02 4.35
N VAL A 164 -24.55 4.21 3.83
CA VAL A 164 -23.30 4.94 4.13
C VAL A 164 -23.42 5.86 5.35
N PHE A 165 -24.56 6.53 5.57
CA PHE A 165 -24.67 7.62 6.54
C PHE A 165 -25.71 7.41 7.65
N GLN A 166 -26.72 6.55 7.49
CA GLN A 166 -27.87 6.50 8.41
C GLN A 166 -27.47 6.23 9.87
N ARG A 167 -26.53 5.30 10.11
CA ARG A 167 -26.10 4.96 11.48
C ARG A 167 -25.42 6.13 12.21
N GLU A 168 -24.73 6.99 11.48
CA GLU A 168 -24.16 8.20 12.05
C GLU A 168 -25.27 9.17 12.46
N GLU A 169 -26.31 9.30 11.63
CA GLU A 169 -27.45 10.20 11.86
C GLU A 169 -28.38 9.73 12.99
N GLU A 170 -28.50 8.42 13.23
CA GLU A 170 -29.55 7.85 14.10
C GLU A 170 -29.08 7.35 15.48
N GLY A 171 -27.78 7.38 15.81
CA GLY A 171 -27.33 6.72 17.05
C GLY A 171 -25.94 7.07 17.58
N VAL A 172 -25.24 8.04 16.98
CA VAL A 172 -23.91 8.45 17.43
C VAL A 172 -23.94 9.93 17.79
N SER A 173 -23.30 10.33 18.89
CA SER A 173 -23.15 11.76 19.22
C SER A 173 -22.40 12.47 18.10
N GLN A 174 -23.07 13.43 17.44
CA GLN A 174 -22.48 14.20 16.35
C GLN A 174 -21.22 14.94 16.81
N GLU A 175 -21.21 15.44 18.06
CA GLU A 175 -20.06 16.09 18.67
C GLU A 175 -18.85 15.15 18.73
N LEU A 176 -19.06 13.88 19.12
CA LEU A 176 -17.99 12.87 19.16
C LEU A 176 -17.53 12.49 17.76
N VAL A 177 -18.44 12.41 16.79
CA VAL A 177 -18.07 12.13 15.38
C VAL A 177 -17.24 13.27 14.81
N ASP A 178 -17.66 14.51 15.02
CA ASP A 178 -16.97 15.69 14.53
C ASP A 178 -15.62 15.88 15.21
N LEU A 179 -15.52 15.56 16.50
CA LEU A 179 -14.23 15.48 17.19
C LEU A 179 -13.36 14.36 16.59
N GLY A 180 -13.92 13.17 16.36
CA GLY A 180 -13.23 12.02 15.78
C GLY A 180 -12.62 12.33 14.41
N ARG A 181 -13.32 13.14 13.61
CA ARG A 181 -12.86 13.61 12.28
C ARG A 181 -11.68 14.58 12.31
N LYS A 182 -11.39 15.21 13.45
CA LYS A 182 -10.23 16.12 13.59
C LYS A 182 -8.91 15.34 13.62
N PHE A 183 -8.92 14.11 14.13
CA PHE A 183 -7.74 13.23 14.21
C PHE A 183 -7.26 12.77 12.83
N GLY A 184 -5.95 12.56 12.69
CA GLY A 184 -5.30 12.08 11.45
C GLY A 184 -5.45 12.99 10.21
N GLY A 185 -6.05 14.16 10.36
CA GLY A 185 -6.43 15.06 9.27
C GLY A 185 -5.77 16.44 9.33
N ARG A 186 -6.36 17.41 8.63
CA ARG A 186 -5.85 18.78 8.52
C ARG A 186 -5.71 19.48 9.88
N SER A 187 -6.66 19.27 10.79
CA SER A 187 -6.63 19.89 12.13
C SER A 187 -5.39 19.50 12.92
N VAL A 188 -4.95 18.24 12.84
CA VAL A 188 -3.70 17.78 13.45
C VAL A 188 -2.50 18.37 12.72
N GLY A 189 -2.51 18.42 11.38
CA GLY A 189 -1.44 19.06 10.60
C GLY A 189 -1.21 20.52 11.02
N ASP A 190 -2.28 21.31 11.13
CA ASP A 190 -2.23 22.70 11.59
C ASP A 190 -1.69 22.80 13.03
N ALA A 191 -2.04 21.86 13.91
CA ALA A 191 -1.54 21.81 15.29
C ALA A 191 -0.05 21.40 15.36
N ILE A 192 0.40 20.49 14.49
CA ILE A 192 1.81 20.12 14.36
C ILE A 192 2.63 21.33 13.90
N VAL A 193 2.15 22.14 12.95
CA VAL A 193 2.84 23.36 12.51
C VAL A 193 3.06 24.30 13.71
N LYS A 194 2.00 24.55 14.51
CA LYS A 194 2.11 25.37 15.73
C LYS A 194 3.08 24.78 16.76
N TYR A 195 3.10 23.46 16.91
CA TYR A 195 4.04 22.78 17.78
C TYR A 195 5.49 23.01 17.31
N LEU A 196 5.77 22.77 16.02
CA LEU A 196 7.09 22.98 15.43
C LEU A 196 7.51 24.46 15.42
N ASP A 197 6.55 25.40 15.48
CA ASP A 197 6.85 26.80 15.67
C ASP A 197 7.49 27.09 17.03
N GLN A 198 7.06 26.39 18.07
CA GLN A 198 7.53 26.53 19.46
C GLN A 198 8.73 25.62 19.75
N HIS A 199 8.87 24.53 19.00
CA HIS A 199 9.90 23.51 19.17
C HIS A 199 10.93 23.54 18.03
N LYS A 200 11.69 24.64 17.94
CA LYS A 200 12.68 24.85 16.86
C LYS A 200 13.81 23.82 16.87
N GLU A 201 14.07 23.18 18.01
CA GLU A 201 15.04 22.11 18.20
C GLU A 201 14.69 20.81 17.45
N VAL A 202 13.43 20.60 17.05
CA VAL A 202 13.00 19.40 16.32
C VAL A 202 13.63 19.35 14.93
N ASN A 203 14.35 18.27 14.64
CA ASN A 203 15.03 18.04 13.37
C ASN A 203 14.28 17.07 12.46
N ALA A 204 13.55 16.09 13.04
CA ALA A 204 12.86 15.06 12.30
C ALA A 204 11.42 14.84 12.82
N VAL A 205 10.49 14.57 11.91
CA VAL A 205 9.07 14.33 12.18
C VAL A 205 8.62 13.01 11.57
N PHE A 206 7.94 12.20 12.38
CA PHE A 206 7.16 11.06 11.91
C PHE A 206 5.69 11.25 12.28
N TRP A 207 4.79 11.04 11.31
CA TRP A 207 3.34 11.22 11.52
C TRP A 207 2.54 10.42 10.49
N ARG A 208 1.36 9.93 10.93
CA ARG A 208 0.31 9.27 10.16
C ARG A 208 0.72 7.94 9.53
N ARG A 209 -0.21 7.00 9.38
CA ARG A 209 0.08 5.68 8.79
C ARG A 209 0.34 5.70 7.27
N GLY A 210 -0.20 6.67 6.53
CA GLY A 210 -0.10 6.66 5.08
C GLY A 210 -0.23 7.98 4.35
N GLY A 211 -0.24 7.89 3.01
CA GLY A 211 -0.23 9.06 2.13
C GLY A 211 1.00 9.92 2.36
N ARG A 212 2.21 9.36 2.18
CA ARG A 212 3.49 10.01 2.55
C ARG A 212 3.62 11.44 2.00
N THR A 213 3.33 11.62 0.72
CA THR A 213 3.38 12.94 0.07
C THR A 213 2.27 13.87 0.59
N VAL A 214 1.04 13.38 0.85
CA VAL A 214 -0.01 14.19 1.50
C VAL A 214 0.45 14.68 2.87
N THR A 215 1.01 13.77 3.67
CA THR A 215 1.36 14.01 5.06
C THR A 215 2.49 15.02 5.17
N ARG A 216 3.50 14.91 4.30
CA ARG A 216 4.56 15.91 4.18
C ARG A 216 4.00 17.30 3.88
N LYS A 217 3.08 17.40 2.90
CA LYS A 217 2.45 18.68 2.51
C LYS A 217 1.59 19.27 3.62
N ALA A 218 0.94 18.44 4.42
CA ALA A 218 0.03 18.86 5.49
C ALA A 218 0.74 19.59 6.65
N ILE A 219 2.07 19.62 6.69
CA ILE A 219 2.86 20.32 7.71
C ILE A 219 3.79 21.40 7.12
N GLU A 220 3.55 21.86 5.88
CA GLU A 220 4.29 23.00 5.33
C GLU A 220 4.18 24.24 6.24
N PRO A 221 5.25 25.05 6.42
CA PRO A 221 6.53 25.03 5.70
C PRO A 221 7.56 24.01 6.23
N TYR A 222 7.19 23.16 7.20
CA TYR A 222 8.08 22.19 7.84
C TYR A 222 8.15 20.84 7.12
N GLY A 223 7.68 20.75 5.88
CA GLY A 223 7.69 19.51 5.09
C GLY A 223 9.09 18.90 4.96
N ASN A 224 10.14 19.74 4.98
CA ASN A 224 11.53 19.29 4.98
C ASN A 224 11.96 18.48 6.23
N LYS A 225 11.28 18.67 7.37
CA LYS A 225 11.51 17.88 8.60
C LYS A 225 10.79 16.54 8.58
N TYR A 226 9.90 16.29 7.62
CA TYR A 226 9.13 15.04 7.54
C TYR A 226 9.99 13.89 7.02
N PHE A 227 10.26 12.90 7.89
CA PHE A 227 11.13 11.77 7.59
C PHE A 227 10.35 10.52 7.11
N GLY A 228 9.09 10.39 7.51
CA GLY A 228 8.25 9.30 7.05
C GLY A 228 6.93 9.17 7.79
N ASN A 229 6.14 8.20 7.36
CA ASN A 229 4.93 7.81 8.06
C ASN A 229 5.31 7.14 9.38
N PHE A 230 4.43 7.19 10.38
CA PHE A 230 4.60 6.45 11.62
C PHE A 230 3.56 5.33 11.69
N ILE A 231 4.01 4.07 11.61
CA ILE A 231 3.14 2.89 11.73
C ILE A 231 3.42 2.09 13.01
N PHE A 232 4.58 2.27 13.66
CA PHE A 232 5.01 1.49 14.82
C PHE A 232 4.33 1.92 16.12
N ASP A 233 3.01 2.06 16.13
CA ASP A 233 2.21 2.57 17.25
C ASP A 233 1.53 1.49 18.10
N ASN A 234 1.65 0.23 17.72
CA ASN A 234 1.11 -0.91 18.45
C ASN A 234 2.00 -2.16 18.27
N ARG A 235 1.70 -3.21 19.04
CA ARG A 235 2.44 -4.48 19.02
C ARG A 235 2.49 -5.16 17.65
N TYR A 236 1.41 -5.12 16.86
CA TYR A 236 1.38 -5.81 15.57
C TYR A 236 2.35 -5.20 14.57
N GLU A 237 2.60 -3.90 14.67
CA GLU A 237 3.52 -3.18 13.78
C GLU A 237 4.95 -3.22 14.29
N LEU A 238 5.18 -2.93 15.58
CA LEU A 238 6.54 -2.87 16.11
C LEU A 238 7.15 -4.27 16.27
N MET A 239 6.40 -5.24 16.81
CA MET A 239 6.89 -6.61 17.03
C MET A 239 6.81 -7.47 15.75
N ASN A 240 6.48 -6.84 14.62
CA ASN A 240 6.67 -7.43 13.32
C ASN A 240 8.17 -7.51 12.99
N LYS A 241 8.62 -8.62 12.38
CA LYS A 241 9.94 -8.73 11.77
C LYS A 241 10.19 -7.70 10.66
N ALA A 242 9.18 -7.01 10.12
CA ALA A 242 9.36 -5.88 9.22
C ALA A 242 10.25 -4.78 9.83
N ALA A 243 10.12 -4.52 11.14
CA ALA A 243 10.97 -3.58 11.88
C ALA A 243 12.44 -4.03 11.94
N THR A 244 12.69 -5.34 11.78
CA THR A 244 14.02 -5.97 11.86
C THR A 244 14.57 -6.40 10.49
N PHE A 245 13.80 -6.25 9.41
CA PHE A 245 14.19 -6.70 8.08
C PHE A 245 15.36 -5.85 7.57
N PRO A 246 16.50 -6.41 7.12
CA PRO A 246 17.67 -5.59 6.82
C PRO A 246 17.41 -4.50 5.76
N GLY A 247 17.74 -3.24 6.10
CA GLY A 247 17.40 -2.09 5.26
C GLY A 247 18.18 -2.04 3.93
N ASP A 248 19.39 -2.58 3.89
CA ASP A 248 20.18 -2.73 2.67
C ASP A 248 19.60 -3.77 1.71
N ILE A 249 19.12 -4.91 2.23
CA ILE A 249 18.35 -5.89 1.45
C ILE A 249 17.09 -5.24 0.90
N TRP A 250 16.33 -4.53 1.75
CA TRP A 250 15.07 -3.91 1.35
C TRP A 250 15.28 -2.95 0.17
N ARG A 251 16.27 -2.06 0.26
CA ARG A 251 16.58 -1.14 -0.85
C ARG A 251 17.04 -1.87 -2.10
N LEU A 252 17.89 -2.89 -1.98
CA LEU A 252 18.36 -3.64 -3.14
C LEU A 252 17.20 -4.36 -3.85
N VAL A 253 16.25 -4.93 -3.10
CA VAL A 253 15.01 -5.51 -3.67
C VAL A 253 14.24 -4.46 -4.46
N GLU A 254 14.06 -3.27 -3.91
CA GLU A 254 13.35 -2.16 -4.56
C GLU A 254 14.07 -1.69 -5.82
N GLU A 255 15.39 -1.52 -5.77
CA GLU A 255 16.22 -1.17 -6.91
C GLU A 255 16.07 -2.18 -8.05
N ARG A 256 16.08 -3.50 -7.76
CA ARG A 256 15.93 -4.54 -8.79
C ARG A 256 14.52 -4.65 -9.36
N VAL A 257 13.51 -4.17 -8.64
CA VAL A 257 12.15 -4.03 -9.20
C VAL A 257 12.07 -2.82 -10.13
N ILE A 258 12.71 -1.70 -9.77
CA ILE A 258 12.64 -0.43 -10.52
C ILE A 258 13.54 -0.42 -11.75
N GLU A 259 14.76 -0.97 -11.64
CA GLU A 259 15.78 -0.95 -12.68
C GLU A 259 15.21 -1.26 -14.09
N PRO A 260 14.49 -2.38 -14.31
CA PRO A 260 14.00 -2.73 -15.64
C PRO A 260 13.01 -1.71 -16.25
N LEU A 261 12.33 -0.91 -15.43
CA LEU A 261 11.20 -0.06 -15.85
C LEU A 261 11.58 0.92 -16.96
N SER A 262 12.81 1.43 -16.96
CA SER A 262 13.30 2.39 -17.95
C SER A 262 13.36 1.84 -19.38
N TRP A 263 13.37 0.51 -19.53
CA TRP A 263 13.41 -0.17 -20.81
C TRP A 263 12.13 -0.92 -21.15
N VAL A 264 11.06 -0.77 -20.36
CA VAL A 264 9.79 -1.47 -20.61
C VAL A 264 9.06 -0.83 -21.78
N ASP A 265 8.43 -1.65 -22.64
CA ASP A 265 7.46 -1.18 -23.64
C ASP A 265 6.03 -1.72 -23.45
N ARG A 266 5.87 -2.79 -22.65
CA ARG A 266 4.56 -3.40 -22.37
C ARG A 266 4.53 -4.02 -20.99
N VAL A 267 3.38 -3.91 -20.34
CA VAL A 267 3.08 -4.51 -19.05
C VAL A 267 1.86 -5.43 -19.19
N GLU A 268 1.91 -6.59 -18.54
CA GLU A 268 0.78 -7.50 -18.40
C GLU A 268 0.63 -7.93 -16.95
N VAL A 269 -0.58 -7.82 -16.42
CA VAL A 269 -0.90 -8.17 -15.03
C VAL A 269 -2.08 -9.12 -15.01
N LYS A 270 -1.96 -10.19 -14.22
CA LYS A 270 -3.05 -11.14 -13.96
C LYS A 270 -3.10 -11.51 -12.47
N ASP A 271 -4.29 -11.78 -11.94
CA ASP A 271 -4.49 -12.27 -10.56
C ASP A 271 -5.54 -13.39 -10.56
N PRO A 272 -5.47 -14.38 -9.64
CA PRO A 272 -6.46 -15.46 -9.57
C PRO A 272 -7.90 -14.99 -9.27
N GLU A 273 -8.09 -13.78 -8.75
CA GLU A 273 -9.40 -13.16 -8.57
C GLU A 273 -9.96 -12.56 -9.87
N GLY A 274 -9.22 -12.61 -10.98
CA GLY A 274 -9.71 -12.25 -12.32
C GLY A 274 -9.23 -10.91 -12.85
N THR A 275 -8.36 -10.18 -12.13
CA THR A 275 -7.61 -9.07 -12.74
C THR A 275 -6.86 -9.60 -13.95
N ASN A 276 -6.99 -8.91 -15.09
CA ASN A 276 -6.31 -9.23 -16.34
C ASN A 276 -6.30 -7.97 -17.22
N PHE A 277 -5.18 -7.27 -17.22
CA PHE A 277 -5.03 -6.07 -18.04
C PHE A 277 -3.62 -5.94 -18.61
N SER A 278 -3.50 -5.04 -19.58
CA SER A 278 -2.23 -4.67 -20.18
C SER A 278 -2.19 -3.20 -20.52
N PHE A 279 -0.97 -2.68 -20.64
CA PHE A 279 -0.72 -1.37 -21.23
C PHE A 279 0.65 -1.32 -21.87
N GLU A 280 0.84 -0.35 -22.76
CA GLU A 280 2.09 -0.10 -23.45
C GLU A 280 2.60 1.29 -23.11
N VAL A 281 3.93 1.44 -23.14
CA VAL A 281 4.61 2.70 -22.88
C VAL A 281 5.69 2.95 -23.91
N ASP A 282 5.83 4.19 -24.34
CA ASP A 282 6.98 4.61 -25.15
C ASP A 282 8.24 4.77 -24.29
N GLU A 283 9.37 5.06 -24.93
CA GLU A 283 10.66 5.19 -24.25
C GLU A 283 10.68 6.32 -23.23
N LYS A 284 10.06 7.46 -23.54
CA LYS A 284 10.03 8.62 -22.65
C LYS A 284 9.16 8.33 -21.42
N GLN A 285 8.00 7.71 -21.63
CA GLN A 285 7.10 7.28 -20.57
C GLN A 285 7.77 6.25 -19.65
N ALA A 286 8.51 5.28 -20.20
CA ALA A 286 9.25 4.28 -19.44
C ALA A 286 10.35 4.91 -18.57
N GLN A 287 11.14 5.83 -19.14
CA GLN A 287 12.17 6.57 -18.40
C GLN A 287 11.57 7.41 -17.28
N SER A 288 10.51 8.19 -17.56
CA SER A 288 9.81 8.99 -16.56
C SER A 288 9.15 8.12 -15.48
N TRP A 289 8.63 6.95 -15.81
CA TRP A 289 8.12 6.01 -14.82
C TRP A 289 9.25 5.54 -13.88
N ALA A 290 10.38 5.09 -14.42
CA ALA A 290 11.52 4.66 -13.62
C ALA A 290 12.05 5.77 -12.69
N GLU A 291 12.15 7.01 -13.19
CA GLU A 291 12.55 8.19 -12.39
C GLU A 291 11.59 8.44 -11.20
N GLY A 292 10.31 8.13 -11.37
CA GLY A 292 9.24 8.41 -10.40
C GLY A 292 8.81 7.25 -9.51
N ALA A 293 9.25 6.02 -9.81
CA ALA A 293 8.72 4.80 -9.19
C ALA A 293 9.10 4.65 -7.70
N TYR A 294 10.22 5.26 -7.29
CA TYR A 294 10.75 5.09 -5.95
C TYR A 294 9.91 5.82 -4.90
N GLN A 295 9.29 5.04 -4.03
CA GLN A 295 8.82 5.45 -2.72
C GLN A 295 9.17 4.34 -1.74
N GLN A 296 10.17 4.58 -0.88
CA GLN A 296 10.74 3.56 0.00
C GLN A 296 9.67 2.78 0.78
N GLY A 297 9.67 1.46 0.69
CA GLY A 297 8.71 0.54 1.28
C GLY A 297 7.36 0.41 0.55
N HIS A 298 7.13 1.15 -0.54
CA HIS A 298 5.81 1.27 -1.17
C HIS A 298 5.89 1.80 -2.63
N LEU A 299 6.38 0.99 -3.57
CA LEU A 299 6.74 1.43 -4.93
C LEU A 299 5.53 1.82 -5.79
N PHE A 300 5.73 2.77 -6.72
CA PHE A 300 4.73 3.19 -7.70
C PHE A 300 4.88 2.41 -9.00
N MET A 301 4.06 1.37 -9.15
CA MET A 301 4.13 0.40 -10.26
C MET A 301 3.22 0.75 -11.43
N PHE A 302 2.90 2.04 -11.58
CA PHE A 302 2.12 2.55 -12.70
C PHE A 302 2.57 3.98 -13.05
N PRO A 303 2.81 4.29 -14.34
CA PRO A 303 3.33 5.60 -14.76
C PRO A 303 2.49 6.78 -14.28
N HIS A 304 1.16 6.65 -14.25
CA HIS A 304 0.26 7.72 -13.85
C HIS A 304 0.48 8.13 -12.38
N GLN A 305 0.73 7.15 -11.50
CA GLN A 305 1.11 7.41 -10.11
C GLN A 305 2.52 7.98 -10.03
N ALA A 306 3.49 7.38 -10.72
CA ALA A 306 4.90 7.75 -10.61
C ALA A 306 5.24 9.16 -11.15
N THR A 307 4.36 9.72 -11.98
CA THR A 307 4.59 10.99 -12.70
C THR A 307 3.69 12.12 -12.17
N GLY A 308 3.87 13.34 -12.69
CA GLY A 308 3.13 14.52 -12.21
C GLY A 308 3.56 14.97 -10.80
N ARG A 309 4.86 14.85 -10.51
CA ARG A 309 5.44 15.09 -9.18
C ARG A 309 6.94 15.37 -9.29
N PHE A 310 7.53 15.97 -8.26
CA PHE A 310 8.95 15.80 -7.96
C PHE A 310 9.16 14.41 -7.32
N PRO A 311 9.94 13.49 -7.94
CA PRO A 311 10.21 12.18 -7.37
C PRO A 311 10.97 12.24 -6.03
N TYR A 312 10.87 11.19 -5.22
CA TYR A 312 11.76 11.02 -4.07
C TYR A 312 13.18 10.67 -4.54
N SER A 313 14.19 11.22 -3.88
CA SER A 313 15.58 10.84 -4.10
C SER A 313 15.84 9.45 -3.48
N SER A 314 16.50 8.56 -4.22
CA SER A 314 17.02 7.29 -3.68
C SER A 314 18.30 7.47 -2.88
N VAL A 315 18.99 8.61 -3.05
CA VAL A 315 20.26 8.92 -2.38
C VAL A 315 20.02 9.79 -1.14
N ASP A 316 19.31 10.90 -1.31
CA ASP A 316 19.07 11.90 -0.26
C ASP A 316 17.68 11.70 0.39
N TYR A 317 17.19 10.46 0.44
CA TYR A 317 15.87 10.16 0.98
C TYR A 317 15.74 10.69 2.42
N PRO A 318 14.63 11.38 2.80
CA PRO A 318 13.35 11.52 2.10
C PRO A 318 13.21 12.80 1.26
N ALA A 319 14.31 13.44 0.86
CA ALA A 319 14.25 14.61 0.01
C ALA A 319 13.60 14.29 -1.35
N PHE A 320 12.97 15.30 -1.94
CA PHE A 320 12.58 15.23 -3.34
C PHE A 320 13.79 15.55 -4.23
N THR A 321 13.78 15.01 -5.44
CA THR A 321 14.68 15.47 -6.50
C THR A 321 14.33 16.91 -6.91
N LYS A 322 15.25 17.57 -7.60
CA LYS A 322 15.08 18.99 -8.01
C LYS A 322 14.31 19.16 -9.32
N LYS A 323 14.05 18.07 -10.05
CA LYS A 323 13.44 18.09 -11.39
C LYS A 323 12.00 17.62 -11.28
N TYR A 324 11.08 18.40 -11.85
CA TYR A 324 9.69 17.96 -12.01
C TYR A 324 9.61 16.84 -13.05
N ASN A 325 8.97 15.73 -12.67
CA ASN A 325 8.69 14.61 -13.57
C ASN A 325 7.29 14.81 -14.19
N PRO A 326 7.18 15.14 -15.49
CA PRO A 326 5.92 15.47 -16.13
C PRO A 326 4.96 14.27 -16.15
N ARG A 327 3.66 14.57 -16.07
CA ARG A 327 2.59 13.55 -16.00
C ARG A 327 2.42 12.80 -17.31
N TYR A 328 2.07 11.51 -17.21
CA TYR A 328 1.62 10.69 -18.33
C TYR A 328 0.32 9.95 -18.01
N LEU A 329 -0.67 10.07 -18.89
CA LEU A 329 -1.86 9.22 -18.92
C LEU A 329 -1.61 8.04 -19.86
N VAL A 330 -1.56 6.83 -19.31
CA VAL A 330 -1.32 5.61 -20.08
C VAL A 330 -2.64 4.90 -20.37
N LYS A 331 -2.79 4.43 -21.61
CA LYS A 331 -4.01 3.77 -22.11
C LYS A 331 -4.06 2.29 -21.70
N VAL A 332 -4.52 2.05 -20.49
CA VAL A 332 -4.73 0.70 -19.94
C VAL A 332 -5.98 0.06 -20.54
N ASN A 333 -5.91 -1.23 -20.86
CA ASN A 333 -7.04 -2.01 -21.33
C ASN A 333 -7.13 -3.34 -20.59
N GLY A 334 -8.32 -3.67 -20.06
CA GLY A 334 -8.59 -4.94 -19.40
C GLY A 334 -9.53 -4.82 -18.21
N VAL A 335 -9.42 -5.77 -17.28
CA VAL A 335 -10.28 -5.89 -16.10
C VAL A 335 -9.43 -5.84 -14.84
N PHE A 336 -9.92 -5.10 -13.85
CA PHE A 336 -9.42 -5.13 -12.47
C PHE A 336 -10.48 -5.80 -11.61
N ALA A 337 -10.12 -6.84 -10.87
CA ALA A 337 -11.06 -7.58 -10.04
C ALA A 337 -10.47 -7.87 -8.67
N GLY A 338 -11.32 -8.00 -7.67
CA GLY A 338 -10.88 -8.36 -6.32
C GLY A 338 -12.00 -8.29 -5.29
N THR A 339 -11.64 -8.58 -4.04
CA THR A 339 -12.58 -8.71 -2.92
C THR A 339 -12.25 -7.84 -1.71
N SER A 340 -11.23 -6.99 -1.79
CA SER A 340 -10.86 -6.07 -0.71
C SER A 340 -10.32 -4.71 -1.18
N ASN A 341 -10.45 -3.71 -0.30
CA ASN A 341 -9.89 -2.37 -0.43
C ASN A 341 -9.27 -1.88 0.89
N HIS A 342 -9.02 -0.57 1.00
CA HIS A 342 -8.45 0.09 2.17
C HIS A 342 -9.29 0.04 3.45
N THR A 343 -10.58 -0.26 3.34
CA THR A 343 -11.52 -0.32 4.46
C THR A 343 -11.82 -1.76 4.85
N GLY A 344 -11.91 -2.67 3.88
CA GLY A 344 -12.26 -4.05 4.18
C GLY A 344 -12.62 -4.86 2.95
N SER A 345 -13.51 -5.81 3.13
CA SER A 345 -13.96 -6.76 2.12
C SER A 345 -15.32 -6.38 1.52
N TYR A 346 -15.57 -6.87 0.31
CA TYR A 346 -16.85 -6.74 -0.39
C TYR A 346 -17.01 -7.90 -1.38
N PRO A 347 -18.25 -8.27 -1.78
CA PRO A 347 -18.45 -9.27 -2.82
C PRO A 347 -17.67 -8.90 -4.07
N ARG A 348 -17.08 -9.90 -4.75
CA ARG A 348 -16.16 -9.67 -5.86
C ARG A 348 -16.69 -8.63 -6.87
N ILE A 349 -15.82 -7.69 -7.19
CA ILE A 349 -16.06 -6.64 -8.18
C ILE A 349 -15.23 -6.91 -9.44
N GLU A 350 -15.72 -6.49 -10.60
CA GLU A 350 -14.94 -6.32 -11.83
C GLU A 350 -15.07 -4.87 -12.31
N VAL A 351 -13.96 -4.24 -12.63
CA VAL A 351 -13.89 -2.89 -13.19
C VAL A 351 -13.23 -2.98 -14.55
N HIS A 352 -14.02 -2.75 -15.60
CA HIS A 352 -13.58 -2.83 -16.99
C HIS A 352 -13.04 -1.47 -17.41
N VAL A 353 -11.78 -1.46 -17.82
CA VAL A 353 -11.05 -0.26 -18.22
C VAL A 353 -10.75 -0.33 -19.71
N LYS A 354 -11.06 0.75 -20.42
CA LYS A 354 -10.70 0.93 -21.82
C LYS A 354 -9.98 2.26 -22.00
N ASP A 355 -8.83 2.21 -22.65
CA ASP A 355 -7.95 3.36 -22.88
C ASP A 355 -7.62 4.17 -21.60
N GLY A 356 -7.47 3.47 -20.47
CA GLY A 356 -7.15 4.04 -19.16
C GLY A 356 -8.35 4.51 -18.33
N TYR A 357 -9.56 4.53 -18.91
CA TYR A 357 -10.78 5.02 -18.27
C TYR A 357 -11.75 3.90 -17.92
N VAL A 358 -12.41 3.99 -16.77
CA VAL A 358 -13.46 3.05 -16.33
C VAL A 358 -14.66 3.14 -17.28
N LYS A 359 -15.08 2.00 -17.83
CA LYS A 359 -16.25 1.91 -18.71
C LYS A 359 -17.42 1.20 -18.05
N GLU A 360 -17.14 0.20 -17.24
CA GLU A 360 -18.14 -0.65 -16.63
C GLU A 360 -17.65 -1.17 -15.29
N VAL A 361 -18.59 -1.37 -14.37
CA VAL A 361 -18.35 -1.93 -13.04
C VAL A 361 -19.39 -3.00 -12.80
N GLU A 362 -18.97 -4.25 -12.66
CA GLU A 362 -19.82 -5.40 -12.39
C GLU A 362 -19.62 -5.91 -10.94
N GLY A 363 -20.68 -6.48 -10.34
CA GLY A 363 -20.60 -7.02 -8.99
C GLY A 363 -20.32 -5.95 -7.91
N GLY A 364 -19.50 -6.29 -6.92
CA GLY A 364 -19.06 -5.37 -5.86
C GLY A 364 -20.02 -5.18 -4.68
N GLY A 365 -21.22 -5.78 -4.71
CA GLY A 365 -22.28 -5.48 -3.73
C GLY A 365 -22.57 -3.98 -3.63
N ILE A 366 -22.73 -3.46 -2.41
CA ILE A 366 -22.96 -2.03 -2.15
C ILE A 366 -21.80 -1.16 -2.68
N TYR A 367 -20.56 -1.64 -2.62
CA TYR A 367 -19.40 -0.90 -3.12
C TYR A 367 -19.50 -0.66 -4.63
N GLY A 368 -19.82 -1.72 -5.39
CA GLY A 368 -20.04 -1.61 -6.83
C GLY A 368 -21.26 -0.76 -7.19
N GLU A 369 -22.35 -0.84 -6.42
CA GLU A 369 -23.54 0.01 -6.61
C GLU A 369 -23.23 1.50 -6.42
N LEU A 370 -22.47 1.85 -5.36
CA LEU A 370 -22.00 3.21 -5.13
C LEU A 370 -21.11 3.68 -6.29
N TRP A 371 -20.19 2.82 -6.78
CA TRP A 371 -19.32 3.17 -7.88
C TRP A 371 -20.12 3.45 -9.16
N ARG A 372 -21.03 2.54 -9.54
CA ARG A 372 -21.93 2.71 -10.69
C ARG A 372 -22.76 3.97 -10.59
N GLU A 373 -23.17 4.35 -9.38
CA GLU A 373 -23.92 5.59 -9.18
C GLU A 373 -23.03 6.81 -9.40
N PHE A 374 -21.86 6.89 -8.76
CA PHE A 374 -20.96 8.03 -8.90
C PHE A 374 -20.29 8.15 -10.27
N LEU A 375 -20.29 7.11 -11.10
CA LEU A 375 -19.99 7.22 -12.54
C LEU A 375 -20.94 8.20 -13.25
N LYS A 376 -22.12 8.49 -12.70
CA LYS A 376 -23.12 9.42 -13.24
C LYS A 376 -23.07 10.80 -12.59
N TYR A 377 -22.14 11.04 -11.65
CA TYR A 377 -22.08 12.28 -10.89
C TYR A 377 -21.90 13.49 -11.83
N PRO A 378 -22.62 14.62 -11.62
CA PRO A 378 -22.59 15.74 -12.55
C PRO A 378 -21.18 16.22 -12.86
N LYS A 379 -20.89 16.44 -14.15
CA LYS A 379 -19.60 16.95 -14.67
C LYS A 379 -18.38 16.05 -14.46
N ILE A 380 -18.51 14.94 -13.72
CA ILE A 380 -17.37 14.09 -13.31
C ILE A 380 -16.66 13.41 -14.49
N ASN A 381 -17.36 13.23 -15.61
CA ASN A 381 -16.84 12.64 -16.84
C ASN A 381 -16.53 13.69 -17.93
N GLU A 382 -17.01 14.92 -17.76
CA GLU A 382 -17.05 15.93 -18.82
C GLU A 382 -15.89 16.91 -18.72
N LEU A 383 -15.53 17.30 -17.49
CA LEU A 383 -14.51 18.31 -17.28
C LEU A 383 -13.11 17.70 -17.30
N THR A 384 -12.18 18.45 -17.89
CA THR A 384 -10.75 18.12 -17.91
C THR A 384 -10.08 18.79 -16.72
N TYR A 385 -9.46 17.98 -15.85
CA TYR A 385 -8.69 18.50 -14.73
C TYR A 385 -7.43 19.22 -15.22
N PRO A 386 -6.90 20.19 -14.45
CA PRO A 386 -5.61 20.82 -14.75
C PRO A 386 -4.52 19.79 -15.03
N TYR A 387 -3.63 20.10 -15.98
CA TYR A 387 -2.51 19.23 -16.38
C TYR A 387 -2.92 17.86 -16.94
N HIS A 388 -4.19 17.70 -17.36
CA HIS A 388 -4.68 16.57 -18.14
C HIS A 388 -5.08 17.05 -19.54
N ASP A 389 -4.97 16.16 -20.51
CA ASP A 389 -5.37 16.37 -21.90
C ASP A 389 -6.66 15.62 -22.26
N GLN A 390 -7.21 14.84 -21.33
CA GLN A 390 -8.43 14.06 -21.49
C GLN A 390 -9.41 14.34 -20.34
N PRO A 391 -10.72 14.35 -20.61
CA PRO A 391 -11.73 14.65 -19.61
C PRO A 391 -11.92 13.51 -18.60
N GLY A 392 -12.54 13.88 -17.49
CA GLY A 392 -13.14 12.95 -16.54
C GLY A 392 -12.23 12.47 -15.42
N TYR A 393 -12.84 12.00 -14.33
CA TYR A 393 -12.16 11.58 -13.10
C TYR A 393 -11.79 10.09 -13.06
N TRP A 394 -12.55 9.21 -13.70
CA TRP A 394 -12.45 7.75 -13.50
C TRP A 394 -11.32 7.07 -14.29
N TRP A 395 -10.10 7.56 -14.11
CA TRP A 395 -8.90 6.92 -14.62
C TRP A 395 -8.37 5.92 -13.60
N ILE A 396 -7.69 4.86 -14.06
CA ILE A 396 -6.75 4.15 -13.19
C ILE A 396 -5.61 5.12 -12.85
N TYR A 397 -5.27 5.26 -11.57
CA TYR A 397 -4.28 6.21 -11.11
C TYR A 397 -3.16 5.56 -10.31
N GLU A 398 -3.50 4.79 -9.27
CA GLU A 398 -2.52 4.21 -8.35
C GLU A 398 -2.28 2.72 -8.65
N ALA A 399 -1.02 2.31 -8.53
CA ALA A 399 -0.60 0.92 -8.37
C ALA A 399 0.52 0.90 -7.33
N GLY A 400 0.15 0.95 -6.06
CA GLY A 400 1.13 0.95 -4.99
C GLY A 400 1.49 -0.49 -4.62
N MET A 401 2.78 -0.83 -4.64
CA MET A 401 3.26 -2.18 -4.29
C MET A 401 4.00 -2.16 -2.95
N GLY A 402 3.57 -3.00 -2.00
CA GLY A 402 4.36 -3.30 -0.82
C GLY A 402 5.62 -4.10 -1.17
N THR A 403 6.71 -3.91 -0.42
CA THR A 403 8.03 -4.46 -0.78
C THR A 403 8.75 -5.22 0.32
N ASN A 404 8.13 -5.38 1.49
CA ASN A 404 8.73 -6.11 2.61
C ASN A 404 7.93 -7.39 2.92
N PRO A 405 8.58 -8.56 2.86
CA PRO A 405 7.92 -9.87 2.99
C PRO A 405 7.47 -10.19 4.42
N LYS A 406 7.74 -9.29 5.37
CA LYS A 406 7.39 -9.47 6.78
C LYS A 406 6.10 -8.76 7.16
N PHE A 407 5.56 -7.87 6.34
CA PHE A 407 4.24 -7.31 6.60
C PHE A 407 3.14 -8.36 6.45
N PHE A 408 2.00 -8.10 7.08
CA PHE A 408 0.87 -9.02 7.08
C PHE A 408 -0.41 -8.25 7.34
N LYS A 409 -1.54 -8.86 6.96
CA LYS A 409 -2.86 -8.32 7.32
C LYS A 409 -3.10 -8.45 8.82
N ARG A 410 -3.15 -7.31 9.51
CA ARG A 410 -3.32 -7.19 10.95
C ARG A 410 -4.74 -7.58 11.39
N PRO A 411 -4.90 -8.48 12.38
CA PRO A 411 -6.24 -8.84 12.86
C PRO A 411 -7.03 -7.67 13.50
N ASP A 412 -6.34 -6.78 14.22
CA ASP A 412 -6.98 -5.72 15.00
C ASP A 412 -7.63 -4.62 14.15
N GLU A 413 -7.05 -4.27 13.00
CA GLU A 413 -7.62 -3.22 12.13
C GLU A 413 -8.95 -3.62 11.48
N ASN A 414 -9.20 -4.92 11.32
CA ASN A 414 -10.37 -5.41 10.57
C ASN A 414 -11.69 -5.22 11.32
N MET A 415 -11.65 -5.15 12.65
CA MET A 415 -12.84 -4.84 13.44
C MET A 415 -13.14 -3.34 13.51
N GLU A 416 -12.28 -2.52 12.91
CA GLU A 416 -12.35 -1.05 12.95
C GLU A 416 -12.56 -0.45 11.55
N GLY A 417 -12.93 -1.26 10.56
CA GLY A 417 -13.18 -0.79 9.20
C GLY A 417 -11.92 -0.29 8.51
N HIS A 418 -10.80 -0.96 8.77
CA HIS A 418 -9.49 -0.59 8.27
C HIS A 418 -8.73 -1.80 7.75
N ASN A 419 -8.05 -1.64 6.62
CA ASN A 419 -7.33 -2.71 5.94
C ASN A 419 -6.07 -2.17 5.25
N GLN A 420 -5.30 -1.33 5.96
CA GLN A 420 -4.11 -0.67 5.42
C GLN A 420 -2.84 -1.51 5.59
N SER A 421 -2.84 -2.51 6.46
CA SER A 421 -1.63 -3.30 6.69
C SER A 421 -1.35 -4.29 5.55
N GLU A 422 -2.39 -4.85 4.91
CA GLU A 422 -2.20 -5.88 3.86
C GLU A 422 -1.44 -5.36 2.64
N ARG A 423 -1.67 -4.11 2.25
CA ARG A 423 -0.97 -3.44 1.13
C ARG A 423 0.53 -3.19 1.37
N ASN A 424 1.01 -3.35 2.60
CA ASN A 424 2.44 -3.19 2.89
C ASN A 424 3.23 -4.48 2.62
N ASN A 425 2.56 -5.63 2.52
CA ASN A 425 3.24 -6.90 2.24
C ASN A 425 3.86 -6.92 0.85
N ALA A 426 5.04 -7.53 0.75
CA ALA A 426 5.74 -7.74 -0.51
C ALA A 426 4.79 -8.32 -1.58
N GLY A 427 4.80 -7.72 -2.77
CA GLY A 427 4.10 -8.21 -3.94
C GLY A 427 2.57 -7.99 -3.95
N VAL A 428 1.99 -7.48 -2.86
CA VAL A 428 0.61 -7.00 -2.86
C VAL A 428 0.55 -5.68 -3.61
N ILE A 429 -0.42 -5.54 -4.51
CA ILE A 429 -0.72 -4.29 -5.19
C ILE A 429 -2.14 -3.86 -4.86
N HIS A 430 -2.33 -2.61 -4.45
CA HIS A 430 -3.62 -1.94 -4.50
C HIS A 430 -3.68 -0.99 -5.69
N TRP A 431 -4.75 -1.12 -6.45
CA TRP A 431 -5.09 -0.33 -7.62
C TRP A 431 -6.05 0.77 -7.19
N GLY A 432 -5.72 2.04 -7.42
CA GLY A 432 -6.56 3.16 -7.05
C GLY A 432 -7.12 3.87 -8.28
N PHE A 433 -8.42 4.18 -8.26
CA PHE A 433 -9.13 4.83 -9.34
C PHE A 433 -9.57 6.25 -8.95
N GLY A 434 -9.54 7.14 -9.93
CA GLY A 434 -9.70 8.57 -9.78
C GLY A 434 -8.55 9.33 -10.42
N LEU A 435 -8.33 10.57 -9.99
CA LEU A 435 -7.19 11.38 -10.40
C LEU A 435 -6.57 12.11 -9.21
N ARG A 436 -5.26 12.37 -9.30
CA ARG A 436 -4.53 13.17 -8.33
C ARG A 436 -3.30 13.78 -8.97
N LEU A 437 -3.03 15.04 -8.65
CA LEU A 437 -1.74 15.68 -8.90
C LEU A 437 -1.07 16.02 -7.56
N ASP A 438 0.11 15.43 -7.30
CA ASP A 438 0.79 15.61 -6.02
C ASP A 438 1.43 16.99 -5.87
N HIS A 439 2.09 17.45 -6.94
CA HIS A 439 2.82 18.71 -6.99
C HIS A 439 2.48 19.53 -8.24
N GLY A 440 2.47 20.86 -8.10
CA GLY A 440 2.53 21.73 -9.28
C GLY A 440 3.90 21.64 -9.98
N PRO A 441 4.02 22.00 -11.27
CA PRO A 441 5.29 21.91 -12.00
C PRO A 441 6.39 22.84 -11.45
N ASP A 442 6.00 23.94 -10.78
CA ASP A 442 6.95 24.97 -10.35
C ASP A 442 7.71 24.61 -9.06
N LYS A 443 7.07 23.86 -8.14
CA LYS A 443 7.62 23.55 -6.82
C LYS A 443 6.96 22.32 -6.20
N PRO A 444 7.66 21.59 -5.29
CA PRO A 444 7.17 20.37 -4.66
C PRO A 444 6.15 20.64 -3.54
N VAL A 445 5.11 21.41 -3.85
CA VAL A 445 3.98 21.68 -2.96
C VAL A 445 2.67 21.43 -3.70
N GLU A 446 1.56 21.40 -2.95
CA GLU A 446 0.23 21.19 -3.52
C GLU A 446 -0.10 22.17 -4.64
N SER A 447 -0.62 21.65 -5.76
CA SER A 447 -1.03 22.49 -6.89
C SER A 447 -2.28 23.29 -6.53
N LYS A 448 -2.14 24.62 -6.46
CA LYS A 448 -3.26 25.52 -6.22
C LYS A 448 -4.31 25.43 -7.34
N GLU A 449 -3.88 25.38 -8.59
CA GLU A 449 -4.76 25.27 -9.75
C GLU A 449 -5.63 24.00 -9.69
N TRP A 450 -5.02 22.86 -9.32
CA TRP A 450 -5.73 21.60 -9.12
C TRP A 450 -6.83 21.70 -8.05
N MET A 451 -6.46 22.27 -6.89
CA MET A 451 -7.37 22.38 -5.74
C MET A 451 -8.50 23.39 -5.99
N ASP A 452 -8.18 24.52 -6.64
CA ASP A 452 -9.17 25.54 -7.00
C ASP A 452 -10.17 24.98 -8.03
N PHE A 453 -9.69 24.22 -9.03
CA PHE A 453 -10.55 23.56 -10.00
C PHE A 453 -11.53 22.58 -9.33
N ALA A 454 -11.03 21.67 -8.48
CA ALA A 454 -11.86 20.70 -7.79
C ALA A 454 -12.94 21.39 -6.94
N LYS A 455 -12.56 22.46 -6.23
CA LYS A 455 -13.49 23.29 -5.44
C LYS A 455 -14.54 23.98 -6.31
N GLN A 456 -14.12 24.67 -7.37
CA GLN A 456 -15.00 25.44 -8.25
C GLN A 456 -16.08 24.56 -8.90
N HIS A 457 -15.74 23.31 -9.20
CA HIS A 457 -16.63 22.39 -9.90
C HIS A 457 -17.32 21.37 -9.00
N ALA A 458 -17.12 21.45 -7.68
CA ALA A 458 -17.62 20.47 -6.70
C ALA A 458 -17.25 19.02 -7.09
N LEU A 459 -16.00 18.85 -7.52
CA LEU A 459 -15.43 17.59 -7.96
C LEU A 459 -14.39 17.07 -6.95
N PRO A 460 -14.11 15.76 -6.93
CA PRO A 460 -13.08 15.19 -6.05
C PRO A 460 -11.68 15.69 -6.43
N ASN A 461 -10.81 15.89 -5.44
CA ASN A 461 -9.44 16.39 -5.64
C ASN A 461 -8.34 15.32 -5.59
N ASP A 462 -8.69 14.05 -5.43
CA ASP A 462 -7.74 12.96 -5.20
C ASP A 462 -8.39 11.63 -5.60
N HIS A 463 -7.61 10.58 -5.87
CA HIS A 463 -8.12 9.23 -6.13
C HIS A 463 -8.50 8.54 -4.81
N TRP A 464 -9.41 7.56 -4.82
CA TRP A 464 -9.82 6.90 -3.56
C TRP A 464 -10.46 5.52 -3.66
N TRP A 465 -10.87 5.08 -4.84
CA TRP A 465 -11.56 3.81 -5.00
C TRP A 465 -10.51 2.72 -5.23
N HIS A 466 -10.37 1.77 -4.31
CA HIS A 466 -9.30 0.78 -4.39
C HIS A 466 -9.79 -0.64 -4.61
N ILE A 467 -8.96 -1.42 -5.30
CA ILE A 467 -9.04 -2.89 -5.35
C ILE A 467 -7.65 -3.43 -5.01
N HIS A 468 -7.57 -4.34 -4.04
CA HIS A 468 -6.32 -4.99 -3.67
C HIS A 468 -6.21 -6.35 -4.37
N ASN A 469 -5.05 -6.64 -4.95
CA ASN A 469 -4.65 -7.98 -5.39
C ASN A 469 -3.46 -8.45 -4.56
N THR A 470 -3.61 -9.62 -3.95
CA THR A 470 -2.63 -10.19 -3.02
C THR A 470 -1.78 -11.30 -3.63
N LEU A 471 -2.21 -11.88 -4.75
CA LEU A 471 -1.47 -12.91 -5.48
C LEU A 471 -1.25 -12.56 -6.97
N PRO A 472 -0.95 -11.28 -7.33
CA PRO A 472 -0.83 -10.91 -8.74
C PRO A 472 0.43 -11.51 -9.35
N THR A 473 0.38 -11.72 -10.66
CA THR A 473 1.55 -11.92 -11.53
C THR A 473 1.71 -10.67 -12.37
N TYR A 474 2.83 -9.97 -12.20
CA TYR A 474 3.14 -8.71 -12.87
C TYR A 474 4.35 -8.93 -13.78
N ARG A 475 4.15 -8.80 -15.10
CA ARG A 475 5.18 -9.04 -16.11
C ARG A 475 5.41 -7.81 -16.96
N VAL A 476 6.66 -7.58 -17.32
CA VAL A 476 7.08 -6.49 -18.18
C VAL A 476 7.88 -7.02 -19.36
N ARG A 477 7.66 -6.44 -20.55
CA ARG A 477 8.44 -6.74 -21.75
C ARG A 477 9.50 -5.68 -21.94
N VAL A 478 10.74 -6.12 -22.16
CA VAL A 478 11.89 -5.23 -22.34
C VAL A 478 12.02 -4.85 -23.82
N ARG A 479 11.98 -3.55 -24.10
CA ARG A 479 12.16 -2.93 -25.41
C ARG A 479 13.50 -3.34 -26.02
N GLY A 480 13.53 -3.49 -27.34
CA GLY A 480 14.76 -3.80 -28.09
C GLY A 480 15.24 -5.25 -27.95
N THR A 481 14.49 -6.10 -27.24
CA THR A 481 14.78 -7.54 -27.14
C THR A 481 13.92 -8.35 -28.11
N LYS A 482 14.29 -9.62 -28.35
CA LYS A 482 13.45 -10.58 -29.09
C LYS A 482 12.27 -11.06 -28.22
N ASN A 483 11.39 -10.13 -27.83
CA ASN A 483 10.21 -10.41 -26.99
C ASN A 483 10.57 -11.04 -25.62
N SER A 484 11.62 -10.53 -24.96
CA SER A 484 11.99 -10.99 -23.63
C SER A 484 11.08 -10.38 -22.56
N TRP A 485 10.56 -11.24 -21.69
CA TRP A 485 9.68 -10.87 -20.59
C TRP A 485 10.37 -11.08 -19.25
N LEU A 486 10.26 -10.10 -18.37
CA LEU A 486 10.65 -10.21 -16.97
C LEU A 486 9.38 -10.31 -16.12
N THR A 487 9.37 -11.26 -15.19
CA THR A 487 8.34 -11.34 -14.15
C THR A 487 8.87 -10.60 -12.92
N LEU A 488 8.19 -9.52 -12.53
CA LEU A 488 8.57 -8.73 -11.35
C LEU A 488 7.91 -9.29 -10.08
N ILE A 489 6.64 -9.72 -10.22
CA ILE A 489 5.89 -10.42 -9.19
C ILE A 489 5.35 -11.70 -9.81
N ASP A 490 5.58 -12.83 -9.16
CA ASP A 490 5.01 -14.13 -9.54
C ASP A 490 4.07 -14.59 -8.42
N LYS A 491 2.77 -14.55 -8.68
CA LYS A 491 1.73 -15.05 -7.76
C LYS A 491 1.80 -14.46 -6.35
N GLY A 492 2.05 -13.15 -6.26
CA GLY A 492 2.20 -12.42 -5.00
C GLY A 492 3.63 -12.38 -4.45
N GLU A 493 4.58 -13.12 -5.02
CA GLU A 493 5.97 -13.11 -4.55
C GLU A 493 6.83 -12.18 -5.42
N ILE A 494 7.59 -11.27 -4.80
CA ILE A 494 8.56 -10.42 -5.52
C ILE A 494 9.73 -11.30 -5.98
N VAL A 495 9.93 -11.41 -7.30
CA VAL A 495 10.93 -12.32 -7.88
C VAL A 495 12.36 -11.91 -7.48
N ALA A 496 12.61 -10.61 -7.28
CA ALA A 496 13.91 -10.11 -6.83
C ALA A 496 14.35 -10.72 -5.48
N LEU A 497 13.44 -11.05 -4.56
CA LEU A 497 13.78 -11.69 -3.28
C LEU A 497 14.47 -13.05 -3.47
N LYS A 498 14.36 -13.69 -4.64
CA LYS A 498 14.99 -14.97 -4.95
C LYS A 498 16.31 -14.81 -5.72
N SER A 499 16.74 -13.59 -6.05
CA SER A 499 17.93 -13.39 -6.88
C SER A 499 19.22 -13.80 -6.14
N PRO A 500 20.23 -14.36 -6.83
CA PRO A 500 21.47 -14.80 -6.18
C PRO A 500 22.18 -13.71 -5.40
N GLU A 501 22.18 -12.47 -5.89
CA GLU A 501 22.82 -11.33 -5.23
C GLU A 501 22.10 -10.90 -3.94
N ILE A 502 20.75 -10.91 -3.92
CA ILE A 502 19.95 -10.60 -2.74
C ILE A 502 20.09 -11.72 -1.71
N ARG A 503 20.11 -12.97 -2.15
CA ARG A 503 20.38 -14.13 -1.29
C ARG A 503 21.79 -14.07 -0.69
N ALA A 504 22.79 -13.67 -1.49
CA ALA A 504 24.16 -13.49 -1.00
C ALA A 504 24.23 -12.39 0.06
N LEU A 505 23.57 -11.23 -0.15
CA LEU A 505 23.51 -10.18 0.85
C LEU A 505 22.77 -10.63 2.13
N ALA A 506 21.66 -11.35 1.97
CA ALA A 506 20.87 -11.88 3.08
C ALA A 506 21.63 -12.84 4.00
N SER A 507 22.63 -13.56 3.46
CA SER A 507 23.46 -14.49 4.25
C SER A 507 24.22 -13.81 5.40
N ARG A 508 24.43 -12.48 5.34
CA ARG A 508 25.04 -11.69 6.42
C ARG A 508 24.14 -11.54 7.65
N TYR A 509 22.84 -11.78 7.48
CA TYR A 509 21.81 -11.55 8.50
C TYR A 509 21.18 -12.85 9.03
N GLY A 510 21.57 -13.99 8.48
CA GLY A 510 21.05 -15.31 8.86
C GLY A 510 20.86 -16.21 7.65
N ASN A 511 20.04 -17.25 7.81
CA ASN A 511 19.65 -18.12 6.71
C ASN A 511 18.85 -17.32 5.65
N PRO A 512 19.33 -17.18 4.40
CA PRO A 512 18.63 -16.43 3.36
C PRO A 512 17.18 -16.88 3.14
N ASP A 513 16.89 -18.18 3.29
CA ASP A 513 15.55 -18.72 3.09
C ASP A 513 14.56 -18.23 4.16
N GLU A 514 15.03 -17.94 5.38
CA GLU A 514 14.21 -17.40 6.45
C GLU A 514 14.13 -15.87 6.42
N VAL A 515 15.26 -15.22 6.11
CA VAL A 515 15.33 -13.76 6.02
C VAL A 515 14.40 -13.25 4.91
N LEU A 516 14.39 -13.91 3.75
CA LEU A 516 13.72 -13.44 2.54
C LEU A 516 12.31 -14.02 2.35
N SER A 517 11.89 -15.02 3.14
CA SER A 517 10.56 -15.63 2.99
C SER A 517 9.43 -14.66 3.31
N ASP A 518 8.30 -14.80 2.64
CA ASP A 518 7.04 -14.21 3.11
C ASP A 518 6.58 -14.88 4.40
N ASP A 519 6.33 -14.05 5.41
CA ASP A 519 5.79 -14.47 6.71
C ASP A 519 4.24 -14.50 6.67
N TRP A 520 3.64 -13.93 5.62
CA TRP A 520 2.20 -13.90 5.39
C TRP A 520 1.85 -14.20 3.94
N SER A 521 0.77 -14.96 3.76
CA SER A 521 0.12 -15.20 2.48
C SER A 521 -1.38 -15.35 2.77
N PRO A 522 -2.27 -14.72 1.97
CA PRO A 522 -3.70 -14.70 2.25
C PRO A 522 -4.30 -16.11 2.24
N TYR A 523 -5.40 -16.29 2.97
CA TYR A 523 -6.20 -17.51 2.88
C TYR A 523 -7.34 -17.27 1.87
N LEU A 524 -7.17 -17.75 0.64
CA LEU A 524 -8.17 -17.62 -0.43
C LEU A 524 -8.71 -19.01 -0.82
N PRO A 525 -9.93 -19.38 -0.34
CA PRO A 525 -10.57 -20.66 -0.66
C PRO A 525 -10.64 -20.92 -2.16
N GLY A 526 -10.23 -22.11 -2.60
CA GLY A 526 -10.27 -22.51 -4.01
C GLY A 526 -9.14 -21.92 -4.88
N ILE A 527 -8.30 -21.03 -4.34
CA ILE A 527 -7.11 -20.49 -5.02
C ILE A 527 -5.84 -21.11 -4.42
N ASN A 528 -5.51 -20.76 -3.18
CA ASN A 528 -4.34 -21.26 -2.47
C ASN A 528 -4.70 -22.02 -1.17
N ALA A 529 -5.97 -21.99 -0.77
CA ALA A 529 -6.49 -22.69 0.38
C ALA A 529 -7.63 -23.66 0.02
N PRO A 530 -7.92 -24.68 0.85
CA PRO A 530 -9.09 -25.54 0.65
C PRO A 530 -10.41 -24.75 0.61
N GLY A 531 -11.32 -25.15 -0.29
CA GLY A 531 -12.66 -24.59 -0.42
C GLY A 531 -13.03 -24.25 -1.86
N ASN A 532 -13.97 -23.31 -2.03
CA ASN A 532 -14.51 -22.90 -3.32
C ASN A 532 -14.45 -21.36 -3.46
N TYR A 533 -13.80 -20.87 -4.52
CA TYR A 533 -13.64 -19.44 -4.75
C TYR A 533 -14.97 -18.72 -5.05
N PRO A 534 -15.85 -19.22 -5.93
CA PRO A 534 -17.18 -18.62 -6.13
C PRO A 534 -18.00 -18.41 -4.87
N ASP A 535 -17.90 -19.29 -3.87
CA ASP A 535 -18.59 -19.12 -2.58
C ASP A 535 -17.89 -18.07 -1.70
N TYR A 536 -16.56 -18.07 -1.66
CA TYR A 536 -15.78 -17.02 -0.99
C TYR A 536 -16.08 -15.63 -1.57
N ALA A 537 -16.10 -15.52 -2.90
CA ALA A 537 -16.27 -14.27 -3.63
C ALA A 537 -17.63 -13.59 -3.39
N LYS A 538 -18.65 -14.31 -2.91
CA LYS A 538 -19.97 -13.74 -2.57
C LYS A 538 -19.97 -13.05 -1.20
N ASP A 539 -19.18 -13.56 -0.26
CA ASP A 539 -19.08 -13.05 1.11
C ASP A 539 -17.65 -13.33 1.66
N PRO A 540 -16.66 -12.51 1.26
CA PRO A 540 -15.28 -12.73 1.67
C PRO A 540 -15.09 -12.51 3.18
N TRP A 541 -15.89 -11.63 3.78
CA TRP A 541 -15.80 -11.27 5.19
C TRP A 541 -15.98 -12.48 6.10
N LYS A 542 -16.93 -13.38 5.79
CA LYS A 542 -17.12 -14.62 6.55
C LYS A 542 -15.84 -15.45 6.69
N THR A 543 -15.04 -15.52 5.62
CA THR A 543 -13.77 -16.23 5.64
C THR A 543 -12.71 -15.44 6.40
N VAL A 544 -12.59 -14.14 6.11
CA VAL A 544 -11.63 -13.22 6.74
C VAL A 544 -11.79 -13.21 8.28
N ALA A 545 -13.02 -13.01 8.77
CA ALA A 545 -13.34 -13.02 10.18
C ALA A 545 -13.09 -14.39 10.84
N SER A 546 -13.40 -15.50 10.14
CA SER A 546 -13.11 -16.84 10.65
C SER A 546 -11.61 -17.10 10.78
N VAL A 547 -10.79 -16.63 9.83
CA VAL A 547 -9.33 -16.76 9.89
C VAL A 547 -8.77 -15.94 11.05
N MET A 548 -9.24 -14.72 11.25
CA MET A 548 -8.84 -13.87 12.39
C MET A 548 -9.15 -14.51 13.73
N LYS A 549 -10.37 -15.03 13.90
CA LYS A 549 -10.75 -15.74 15.13
C LYS A 549 -9.84 -16.95 15.41
N LYS A 550 -9.43 -17.68 14.37
CA LYS A 550 -8.46 -18.79 14.50
C LYS A 550 -7.07 -18.27 14.91
N ILE A 551 -6.62 -17.16 14.33
CA ILE A 551 -5.34 -16.52 14.67
C ILE A 551 -5.34 -16.07 16.14
N GLU A 552 -6.37 -15.34 16.56
CA GLU A 552 -6.49 -14.82 17.92
C GLU A 552 -6.58 -15.92 18.97
N SER A 553 -7.27 -17.03 18.65
CA SER A 553 -7.36 -18.21 19.53
C SER A 553 -6.11 -19.09 19.49
N GLY A 554 -5.13 -18.79 18.63
CA GLY A 554 -3.93 -19.61 18.48
C GLY A 554 -4.19 -20.98 17.83
N THR A 555 -5.31 -21.15 17.14
CA THR A 555 -5.75 -22.40 16.49
C THR A 555 -5.54 -22.41 14.98
N TYR A 556 -5.04 -21.31 14.40
CA TYR A 556 -4.82 -21.21 12.96
C TYR A 556 -3.78 -22.22 12.46
N GLU A 557 -4.20 -23.08 11.55
CA GLU A 557 -3.39 -24.19 11.06
C GLU A 557 -2.21 -23.76 10.16
N TYR A 558 -2.20 -22.51 9.69
CA TYR A 558 -1.18 -21.95 8.79
C TYR A 558 -0.25 -20.94 9.49
N PHE A 559 0.00 -21.11 10.80
CA PHE A 559 1.02 -20.32 11.48
C PHE A 559 2.42 -20.58 10.91
N TYR A 560 3.19 -19.50 10.75
CA TYR A 560 4.57 -19.51 10.29
C TYR A 560 5.48 -18.69 11.23
N PRO A 561 6.60 -19.25 11.71
CA PRO A 561 6.94 -20.68 11.70
C PRO A 561 5.84 -21.54 12.37
N ALA A 562 5.79 -22.83 12.05
CA ALA A 562 4.80 -23.73 12.62
C ALA A 562 4.90 -23.75 14.17
N VAL A 563 3.78 -23.52 14.85
CA VAL A 563 3.73 -23.61 16.32
C VAL A 563 3.75 -25.10 16.69
N LYS A 564 4.76 -25.52 17.47
CA LYS A 564 4.73 -26.85 18.09
C LYS A 564 3.48 -26.92 18.96
N GLN A 565 2.48 -27.70 18.54
CA GLN A 565 1.36 -28.03 19.41
C GLN A 565 1.96 -28.67 20.66
N LYS A 566 1.67 -28.10 21.84
CA LYS A 566 1.92 -28.82 23.09
C LYS A 566 1.07 -30.08 22.99
N THR A 567 1.70 -31.22 22.66
CA THR A 567 1.10 -32.52 22.90
C THR A 567 0.63 -32.50 24.34
N ALA A 568 -0.68 -32.58 24.54
CA ALA A 568 -1.26 -32.74 25.86
C ALA A 568 -0.51 -33.91 26.50
N GLY A 569 0.27 -33.59 27.54
CA GLY A 569 1.08 -34.58 28.22
C GLY A 569 0.20 -35.74 28.63
N SER A 570 0.64 -36.93 28.26
CA SER A 570 0.32 -38.16 28.97
C SER A 570 0.42 -37.88 30.46
N ARG A 571 -0.73 -37.85 31.14
CA ARG A 571 -0.76 -38.02 32.59
C ARG A 571 -0.20 -39.42 32.85
N GLN A 572 0.95 -39.49 33.49
CA GLN A 572 1.28 -40.57 34.42
C GLN A 572 1.22 -40.00 35.82
#